data_AF-A0A965Q755-F1
#
_entry.id   AF-A0A965Q755-F1
#
_cell.length_a   1.000
_cell.length_b   1.000
_cell.length_c   1.000
_cell.angle_alpha   90.00
_cell.angle_beta   90.00
_cell.angle_gamma   90.00
#
_symmetry.space_group_name_H-M   'P 1'
#
loop_
_entity.id
_entity.type
_entity.pdbx_description
1 polymer ?
#
loop_
_entity_poly.entity_id
_entity_poly.type
_entity_poly.pdbx_seq_one_letter_code
_entity_poly.pdbx_strand_id
1 'polypeptide(L)'
;MVLKYCLPAERMAVIANDGLARAIVPIHGIGDGDTVFGMATTPPSHNLNNQELGAIFNAAADALGRAVIHAVVESKQMGNSRVGYCQQYPSACVKRK
;
A
#
# COMPACT_ATOMS: atom_id res chain seq x y z
N MET A 1 22.65 17.62 2.73
CA MET A 1 21.63 17.16 3.70
C MET A 1 20.49 16.35 3.05
N VAL A 2 20.20 16.50 1.74
CA VAL A 2 19.13 15.77 1.04
C VAL A 2 19.43 14.28 0.81
N LEU A 3 20.70 13.89 0.63
CA LEU A 3 21.07 12.51 0.27
C LEU A 3 20.91 11.47 1.39
N LYS A 4 20.91 11.86 2.68
CA LYS A 4 20.85 10.90 3.80
C LYS A 4 19.46 10.29 4.02
N TYR A 5 18.39 10.99 3.64
CA TYR A 5 17.01 10.55 3.87
C TYR A 5 16.30 10.02 2.62
N CYS A 6 16.91 10.18 1.44
CA CYS A 6 16.39 9.62 0.19
C CYS A 6 16.41 8.09 0.24
N LEU A 7 17.52 7.50 0.72
CA LEU A 7 17.73 6.05 0.69
C LEU A 7 16.73 5.25 1.55
N PRO A 8 16.37 5.67 2.79
CA PRO A 8 15.35 4.96 3.56
C PRO A 8 13.93 5.06 2.98
N ALA A 9 13.56 6.21 2.38
CA ALA A 9 12.24 6.38 1.78
C ALA A 9 12.08 5.55 0.51
N GLU A 10 13.12 5.48 -0.32
CA GLU A 10 13.18 4.56 -1.47
C GLU A 10 13.07 3.11 -1.00
N ARG A 11 13.84 2.72 0.03
CA ARG A 11 13.79 1.35 0.56
C ARG A 11 12.43 1.00 1.15
N MET A 12 11.78 1.94 1.83
CA MET A 12 10.41 1.80 2.32
C MET A 12 9.44 1.52 1.18
N ALA A 13 9.54 2.25 0.06
CA ALA A 13 8.69 2.05 -1.11
C ALA A 13 8.87 0.67 -1.74
N VAL A 14 10.12 0.19 -1.85
CA VAL A 14 10.41 -1.17 -2.32
C VAL A 14 9.78 -2.22 -1.42
N ILE A 15 9.91 -2.11 -0.10
CA ILE A 15 9.35 -3.09 0.85
C ILE A 15 7.82 -2.99 0.92
N ALA A 16 7.25 -1.79 0.76
CA ALA A 16 5.80 -1.62 0.74
C ALA A 16 5.12 -2.49 -0.32
N ASN A 17 5.82 -2.79 -1.42
CA ASN A 17 5.37 -3.68 -2.48
C ASN A 17 5.00 -5.11 -1.99
N ASP A 18 5.60 -5.58 -0.89
CA ASP A 18 5.19 -6.84 -0.25
C ASP A 18 3.75 -6.79 0.28
N GLY A 19 3.27 -5.60 0.63
CA GLY A 19 1.88 -5.32 0.93
C GLY A 19 0.95 -5.51 -0.26
N LEU A 20 1.36 -5.01 -1.42
CA LEU A 20 0.63 -5.15 -2.67
C LEU A 20 0.56 -6.64 -3.06
N ALA A 21 1.67 -7.37 -2.97
CA ALA A 21 1.75 -8.79 -3.27
C ALA A 21 0.92 -9.68 -2.34
N ARG A 22 0.70 -9.27 -1.07
CA ARG A 22 -0.24 -9.95 -0.15
C ARG A 22 -1.71 -9.70 -0.51
N ALA A 23 -2.03 -8.59 -1.17
CA ALA A 23 -3.39 -8.19 -1.48
C ALA A 23 -3.86 -8.58 -2.90
N ILE A 24 -2.93 -8.75 -3.84
CA ILE A 24 -3.21 -9.01 -5.26
C ILE A 24 -2.41 -10.23 -5.72
N VAL A 25 -3.08 -11.20 -6.37
CA VAL A 25 -2.44 -12.40 -6.93
C VAL A 25 -3.10 -12.77 -8.27
N PRO A 26 -2.35 -12.90 -9.39
CA PRO A 26 -0.92 -12.55 -9.54
C PRO A 26 -0.69 -11.03 -9.55
N ILE A 27 0.55 -10.62 -9.31
CA ILE A 27 1.03 -9.22 -9.28
C ILE A 27 2.29 -9.11 -10.15
N HIS A 28 2.65 -7.90 -10.61
CA HIS A 28 3.83 -7.63 -11.43
C HIS A 28 3.82 -8.39 -12.76
N GLY A 29 2.63 -8.56 -13.34
CA GLY A 29 2.48 -9.08 -14.69
C GLY A 29 3.14 -8.14 -15.70
N ILE A 30 3.45 -8.66 -16.89
CA ILE A 30 4.08 -7.86 -17.98
C ILE A 30 3.23 -6.64 -18.38
N GLY A 31 1.91 -6.71 -18.18
CA GLY A 31 1.00 -5.59 -18.45
C GLY A 31 0.82 -4.63 -17.27
N ASP A 32 1.40 -4.90 -16.11
CA ASP A 32 1.21 -4.10 -14.90
C ASP A 32 2.27 -2.99 -14.79
N GLY A 33 1.81 -1.80 -14.40
CA GLY A 33 2.64 -0.60 -14.20
C GLY A 33 2.86 -0.27 -12.72
N ASP A 34 3.03 -1.29 -11.87
CA ASP A 34 3.08 -1.14 -10.42
C ASP A 34 4.18 -0.15 -9.99
N THR A 35 3.79 0.93 -9.31
CA THR A 35 4.72 1.97 -8.86
C THR A 35 4.34 2.43 -7.46
N VAL A 36 5.33 2.47 -6.56
CA VAL A 36 5.18 2.95 -5.19
C VAL A 36 6.16 4.10 -4.95
N PHE A 37 5.67 5.22 -4.40
CA PHE A 37 6.47 6.36 -4.02
C PHE A 37 6.59 6.46 -2.50
N GLY A 38 7.81 6.63 -2.00
CA GLY A 38 8.09 6.90 -0.59
C GLY A 38 8.38 8.38 -0.37
N MET A 39 7.79 8.97 0.66
CA MET A 39 8.04 10.36 1.04
C MET A 39 8.16 10.49 2.55
N ALA A 40 9.15 11.26 3.01
CA ALA A 40 9.27 11.72 4.38
C ALA A 40 8.97 13.22 4.42
N THR A 41 7.94 13.61 5.17
CA THR A 41 7.50 15.02 5.25
C THR A 41 8.33 15.85 6.21
N THR A 42 8.98 15.20 7.17
CA THR A 42 9.82 15.82 8.19
C THR A 42 11.03 14.93 8.49
N PRO A 43 12.19 15.53 8.83
CA PRO A 43 13.34 14.76 9.30
C PRO A 43 13.04 14.14 10.67
N PRO A 44 13.59 12.95 10.96
CA PRO A 44 13.42 12.33 12.27
C PRO A 44 14.14 13.14 13.36
N SER A 45 13.67 13.04 14.61
CA SER A 45 14.26 13.74 15.76
C SER A 45 15.66 13.24 16.14
N HIS A 46 16.03 12.05 15.66
CA HIS A 46 17.33 11.41 15.85
C HIS A 46 17.64 10.50 14.64
N ASN A 47 18.86 9.97 14.57
CA ASN A 47 19.22 9.00 13.55
C ASN A 47 18.54 7.66 13.86
N LEU A 48 17.63 7.24 12.97
CA LEU A 48 16.93 5.97 13.12
C LEU A 48 17.89 4.80 12.93
N ASN A 49 17.81 3.81 13.81
CA ASN A 49 18.54 2.55 13.67
C ASN A 49 17.78 1.56 12.74
N ASN A 50 18.41 0.43 12.41
CA ASN A 50 17.82 -0.56 11.49
C ASN A 50 16.52 -1.18 12.00
N GLN A 51 16.37 -1.33 13.32
CA GLN A 51 15.14 -1.90 13.90
C GLN A 51 13.97 -0.90 13.76
N GLU A 52 14.22 0.38 14.01
CA GLU A 52 13.22 1.45 13.86
C GLU A 52 12.82 1.61 12.39
N LEU A 53 13.79 1.61 11.48
CA LEU A 53 13.51 1.62 10.03
C LEU A 53 12.74 0.37 9.61
N GLY A 54 13.11 -0.80 10.11
CA GLY A 54 12.39 -2.05 9.83
C GLY A 54 10.93 -2.00 10.27
N ALA A 55 10.64 -1.41 11.43
CA ALA A 55 9.27 -1.19 11.89
C ALA A 55 8.47 -0.28 10.95
N ILE A 56 9.09 0.80 10.46
CA ILE A 56 8.48 1.71 9.46
C ILE A 56 8.20 0.97 8.16
N PHE A 57 9.15 0.17 7.66
CA PHE A 57 9.01 -0.54 6.39
C PHE A 57 7.92 -1.61 6.46
N ASN A 58 7.85 -2.37 7.55
CA ASN A 58 6.79 -3.36 7.78
C ASN A 58 5.41 -2.68 7.87
N ALA A 59 5.34 -1.56 8.60
CA ALA A 59 4.12 -0.77 8.69
C ALA A 59 3.68 -0.23 7.32
N ALA A 60 4.63 0.17 6.46
CA ALA A 60 4.34 0.61 5.10
C ALA A 60 3.76 -0.52 4.22
N ALA A 61 4.32 -1.74 4.32
CA ALA A 61 3.77 -2.91 3.64
C ALA A 61 2.36 -3.27 4.14
N ASP A 62 2.13 -3.26 5.45
CA ASP A 62 0.79 -3.53 5.99
C ASP A 62 -0.21 -2.43 5.60
N ALA A 63 0.23 -1.16 5.60
CA ALA A 63 -0.59 -0.03 5.19
C ALA A 63 -0.98 -0.12 3.71
N LEU A 64 -0.03 -0.43 2.82
CA LEU A 64 -0.33 -0.57 1.38
C LEU A 64 -1.30 -1.73 1.13
N GLY A 65 -1.07 -2.89 1.74
CA GLY A 65 -1.98 -4.03 1.62
C GLY A 65 -3.40 -3.69 2.08
N ARG A 66 -3.54 -3.01 3.23
CA ARG A 66 -4.84 -2.54 3.72
C ARG A 66 -5.48 -1.50 2.81
N ALA A 67 -4.69 -0.57 2.27
CA ALA A 67 -5.18 0.46 1.36
C ALA A 67 -5.82 -0.16 0.10
N VAL A 68 -5.23 -1.23 -0.45
CA VAL A 68 -5.82 -1.99 -1.56
C VAL A 68 -7.18 -2.59 -1.17
N ILE A 69 -7.28 -3.22 0.00
CA ILE A 69 -8.55 -3.79 0.48
C ILE A 69 -9.60 -2.70 0.70
N HIS A 70 -9.21 -1.55 1.26
CA HIS A 70 -10.10 -0.40 1.36
C HIS A 70 -10.58 0.05 -0.03
N ALA A 71 -9.69 0.19 -1.00
CA ALA A 71 -10.06 0.59 -2.36
C ALA A 71 -11.05 -0.37 -3.02
N VAL A 72 -10.84 -1.68 -2.89
CA VAL A 72 -11.75 -2.71 -3.45
C VAL A 72 -13.13 -2.67 -2.80
N VAL A 73 -13.18 -2.54 -1.48
CA VAL A 73 -14.45 -2.54 -0.73
C VAL A 73 -15.24 -1.25 -0.94
N GLU A 74 -14.57 -0.09 -1.02
CA GLU A 74 -15.23 1.20 -1.27
C GLU A 74 -15.55 1.43 -2.76
N SER A 75 -15.03 0.59 -3.66
CA SER A 75 -15.30 0.69 -5.10
C SER A 75 -16.79 0.55 -5.42
N LYS A 76 -17.26 1.35 -6.38
CA LYS A 76 -18.64 1.32 -6.88
C LYS A 76 -18.62 1.05 -8.37
N GLN A 77 -19.70 0.48 -8.87
CA GLN A 77 -19.92 0.34 -10.30
C GLN A 77 -19.87 1.71 -11.00
N MET A 78 -19.12 1.77 -12.10
CA MET A 78 -19.02 2.95 -12.96
C MET A 78 -19.64 2.64 -14.33
N GLY A 79 -20.79 3.28 -14.62
CA GLY A 79 -21.56 3.02 -15.84
C GLY A 79 -21.97 1.55 -15.95
N ASN A 80 -21.76 0.96 -17.13
CA ASN A 80 -22.08 -0.44 -17.41
C ASN A 80 -20.89 -1.39 -17.15
N SER A 81 -19.84 -0.91 -16.47
CA SER A 81 -18.62 -1.68 -16.18
C SER A 81 -18.84 -2.66 -15.01
N ARG A 82 -17.75 -3.34 -14.64
CA ARG A 82 -17.71 -4.29 -13.52
C ARG A 82 -18.32 -3.68 -12.25
N VAL A 83 -19.13 -4.49 -11.59
CA VAL A 83 -19.80 -4.17 -10.32
C VAL A 83 -18.75 -4.10 -9.20
N GLY A 84 -18.89 -3.15 -8.27
CA GLY A 84 -18.01 -3.05 -7.11
C GLY A 84 -18.11 -4.28 -6.21
N TYR A 85 -17.04 -4.61 -5.47
CA TYR A 85 -16.95 -5.86 -4.72
C TYR A 85 -18.11 -6.07 -3.74
N CYS A 86 -18.47 -5.06 -2.95
CA CYS A 86 -19.57 -5.17 -1.98
C CYS A 86 -20.96 -5.18 -2.60
N GLN A 87 -21.11 -4.60 -3.80
CA GLN A 87 -22.36 -4.71 -4.55
C GLN A 87 -22.53 -6.14 -5.08
N GLN A 88 -21.43 -6.76 -5.52
CA GLN A 88 -21.42 -8.16 -5.95
C GLN A 88 -21.56 -9.14 -4.79
N TYR A 89 -20.96 -8.84 -3.63
CA TYR A 89 -20.96 -9.69 -2.44
C TYR A 89 -21.41 -8.93 -1.18
N PRO A 90 -22.71 -8.60 -1.04
CA PRO A 90 -23.20 -7.80 0.08
C PRO A 90 -22.94 -8.42 1.46
N SER A 91 -22.97 -9.75 1.55
CA SER A 91 -22.71 -10.49 2.80
C SER A 91 -21.29 -10.28 3.36
N ALA A 92 -20.32 -9.94 2.50
CA ALA A 92 -18.95 -9.69 2.91
C ALA A 92 -18.76 -8.31 3.58
N CYS A 93 -19.72 -7.38 3.40
CA CYS A 93 -19.56 -5.97 3.79
C CYS A 93 -20.57 -5.48 4.85
N VAL A 94 -21.36 -6.41 5.43
CA VAL A 94 -22.51 -6.12 6.32
C VAL A 94 -22.15 -5.28 7.56
N LYS A 95 -20.90 -5.34 8.03
CA LYS A 95 -20.47 -4.70 9.29
C LYS A 95 -19.64 -3.42 9.11
N ARG A 96 -19.49 -2.89 7.89
CA ARG A 96 -18.84 -1.59 7.66
C ARG A 96 -19.89 -0.48 7.63
N LYS A 97 -20.13 0.15 8.77
CA LYS A 97 -20.73 1.50 8.88
C LYS A 97 -19.74 2.39 9.61
#